data_AF-A0A3N5TZ44-F1
#
_entry.id   AF-A0A3N5TZ44-F1
#
_cell.length_a   1.000
_cell.length_b   1.000
_cell.length_c   1.000
_cell.angle_alpha   90.00
_cell.angle_beta   90.00
_cell.angle_gamma   90.00
#
_symmetry.space_group_name_H-M   'P 1'
#
loop_
_entity.id
_entity.type
_entity.pdbx_description
1 polymer ?
#
loop_
_entity_poly.entity_id
_entity_poly.type
_entity_poly.pdbx_seq_one_letter_code
_entity_poly.pdbx_strand_id
1 'polypeptide(L)'
;IFDADKEKARAFAEEMKGKNSITQDIRVAQSAKEAVENADIICTATTSTRPVFDDKDLKAGTHISAVGSYTPDMQEVPGETLQRAKIFVDSRSAALEEAGDLIQPIRAGLFDESHICGELGEVVLGIKSGRQSDGEITYFKSVGVAVQDAVAAQVALTNARKMNIGQEVAF
;
A
#
# COMPACT_ATOMS: atom_id res chain seq x y z
N ILE A 1 8.18 -5.47 11.51
CA ILE A 1 7.10 -6.28 10.87
C ILE A 1 6.13 -6.73 11.94
N PHE A 2 4.84 -6.73 11.64
CA PHE A 2 3.80 -7.31 12.48
C PHE A 2 2.86 -8.15 11.62
N ASP A 3 2.39 -9.26 12.17
CA ASP A 3 1.30 -10.09 11.62
C ASP A 3 0.50 -10.63 12.81
N ALA A 4 -0.80 -10.85 12.63
CA ALA A 4 -1.63 -11.51 13.65
C ALA A 4 -1.16 -12.95 13.92
N ASP A 5 -0.54 -13.59 12.93
CA ASP A 5 0.19 -14.84 13.05
C ASP A 5 1.69 -14.58 13.30
N LYS A 6 2.12 -14.75 14.55
CA LYS A 6 3.51 -14.50 14.96
C LYS A 6 4.52 -15.39 14.25
N GLU A 7 4.15 -16.61 13.85
CA GLU A 7 5.08 -17.49 13.15
C GLU A 7 5.33 -17.01 11.72
N LYS A 8 4.29 -16.52 11.04
CA LYS A 8 4.45 -15.88 9.72
C LYS A 8 5.33 -14.63 9.79
N ALA A 9 5.12 -13.78 10.79
CA ALA A 9 5.96 -12.59 10.97
C ALA A 9 7.45 -12.96 11.18
N ARG A 10 7.73 -14.00 11.99
CA ARG A 10 9.10 -14.49 12.21
C ARG A 10 9.69 -15.11 10.95
N ALA A 11 8.93 -15.97 10.25
CA ALA A 11 9.39 -16.61 9.02
C ALA A 11 9.74 -15.57 7.95
N PHE A 12 8.89 -14.57 7.74
CA PHE A 12 9.17 -13.47 6.83
C PHE A 12 10.39 -12.66 7.25
N ALA A 13 10.53 -12.36 8.55
CA ALA A 13 11.69 -11.62 9.03
C ALA A 13 13.00 -12.38 8.78
N GLU A 14 13.04 -13.69 9.05
CA GLU A 14 14.23 -14.51 8.77
C GLU A 14 14.51 -14.65 7.27
N GLU A 15 13.49 -14.82 6.43
CA GLU A 15 13.67 -14.93 4.97
C GLU A 15 14.25 -13.65 4.36
N MET A 16 13.82 -12.49 4.86
CA MET A 16 14.14 -11.20 4.25
C MET A 16 15.43 -10.58 4.76
N LYS A 17 15.95 -11.01 5.91
CA LYS A 17 17.20 -10.50 6.49
C LYS A 17 18.36 -10.62 5.51
N GLY A 18 18.95 -9.48 5.14
CA GLY A 18 20.09 -9.44 4.23
C GLY A 18 19.81 -9.82 2.78
N LYS A 19 18.54 -10.02 2.39
CA LYS A 19 18.18 -10.38 1.01
C LYS A 19 18.30 -9.15 0.12
N ASN A 20 19.18 -9.21 -0.88
CA ASN A 20 19.46 -8.10 -1.80
C ASN A 20 19.87 -6.81 -1.04
N SER A 21 19.06 -5.75 -1.14
CA SER A 21 19.28 -4.47 -0.47
C SER A 21 18.61 -4.35 0.90
N ILE A 22 18.00 -5.44 1.41
CA ILE A 22 17.31 -5.43 2.69
C ILE A 22 18.31 -5.57 3.84
N THR A 23 18.12 -4.79 4.90
CA THR A 23 18.96 -4.79 6.10
C THR A 23 18.91 -6.13 6.87
N GLN A 24 19.94 -6.38 7.68
CA GLN A 24 19.93 -7.45 8.69
C GLN A 24 19.07 -7.09 9.91
N ASP A 25 18.83 -5.80 10.17
CA ASP A 25 18.03 -5.32 11.30
C ASP A 25 16.53 -5.37 11.00
N ILE A 26 16.00 -6.59 10.91
CA ILE A 26 14.57 -6.84 10.79
C ILE A 26 14.02 -7.33 12.13
N ARG A 27 13.09 -6.57 12.69
CA ARG A 27 12.47 -6.85 14.00
C ARG A 27 10.99 -7.19 13.86
N VAL A 28 10.54 -8.19 14.61
CA VAL A 28 9.13 -8.55 14.75
C VAL A 28 8.57 -7.79 15.95
N ALA A 29 7.56 -6.96 15.69
CA ALA A 29 6.85 -6.21 16.71
C ALA A 29 5.85 -7.11 17.45
N GLN A 30 5.59 -6.83 18.72
CA GLN A 30 4.63 -7.56 19.56
C GLN A 30 3.18 -7.13 19.30
N SER A 31 2.96 -5.96 18.70
CA SER A 31 1.65 -5.42 18.37
C SER A 31 1.71 -4.57 17.10
N ALA A 32 0.54 -4.33 16.48
CA ALA A 32 0.43 -3.39 15.37
C ALA A 32 0.86 -1.97 15.77
N LYS A 33 0.48 -1.53 16.97
CA LYS A 33 0.91 -0.24 17.54
C LYS A 33 2.42 -0.08 17.53
N GLU A 34 3.15 -1.05 18.10
CA GLU A 34 4.62 -1.02 18.14
C GLU A 34 5.23 -0.98 16.73
N ALA A 35 4.57 -1.61 15.74
CA ALA A 35 5.03 -1.59 14.36
C ALA A 35 4.84 -0.22 13.69
N VAL A 36 3.84 0.57 14.08
CA VAL A 36 3.48 1.82 13.40
C VAL A 36 3.94 3.09 14.13
N GLU A 37 4.08 3.06 15.47
CA GLU A 37 4.22 4.29 16.27
C GLU A 37 5.47 5.12 15.97
N ASN A 38 6.55 4.46 15.53
CA ASN A 38 7.80 5.11 15.14
C ASN A 38 8.08 5.04 13.63
N ALA A 39 7.16 4.48 12.83
CA ALA A 39 7.39 4.21 11.42
C ALA A 39 7.30 5.48 10.56
N ASP A 40 8.33 5.74 9.76
CA ASP A 40 8.30 6.77 8.71
C ASP A 40 7.46 6.32 7.52
N ILE A 41 7.50 5.03 7.21
CA ILE A 41 6.76 4.39 6.13
C ILE A 41 6.07 3.14 6.68
N ILE A 42 4.78 3.01 6.37
CA ILE A 42 3.95 1.86 6.70
C ILE A 42 3.48 1.21 5.40
N CYS A 43 3.62 -0.11 5.32
CA CYS A 43 3.02 -0.89 4.23
C CYS A 43 1.94 -1.80 4.83
N THR A 44 0.69 -1.67 4.36
CA THR A 44 -0.40 -2.57 4.75
C THR A 44 -0.70 -3.52 3.59
N ALA A 45 -0.63 -4.82 3.88
CA ALA A 45 -0.85 -5.90 2.93
C ALA A 45 -1.55 -7.08 3.66
N THR A 46 -2.64 -6.74 4.33
CA THR A 46 -3.41 -7.63 5.20
C THR A 46 -4.74 -7.99 4.56
N THR A 47 -5.37 -9.05 5.08
CA THR A 47 -6.73 -9.45 4.69
C THR A 47 -7.80 -8.93 5.65
N SER A 48 -7.54 -7.81 6.34
CA SER A 48 -8.41 -7.33 7.42
C SER A 48 -9.69 -6.67 6.89
N THR A 49 -10.78 -6.84 7.64
CA THR A 49 -12.08 -6.16 7.42
C THR A 49 -12.31 -5.02 8.41
N ARG A 50 -11.28 -4.66 9.18
CA ARG A 50 -11.29 -3.56 10.16
C ARG A 50 -9.88 -2.98 10.31
N PRO A 51 -9.75 -1.70 10.69
CA PRO A 51 -8.44 -1.08 10.89
C PRO A 51 -7.53 -1.92 11.78
N VAL A 52 -6.25 -2.02 11.37
CA VAL A 52 -5.26 -2.89 12.05
C VAL A 52 -4.44 -2.15 13.11
N PHE A 53 -4.59 -0.84 13.22
CA PHE A 53 -3.98 0.04 14.23
C PHE A 53 -4.92 1.21 14.55
N ASP A 54 -4.64 1.97 15.61
CA ASP A 54 -5.40 3.18 15.95
C ASP A 54 -4.80 4.43 15.28
N ASP A 55 -5.62 5.40 14.87
CA ASP A 55 -5.15 6.65 14.25
C ASP A 55 -4.13 7.41 15.12
N LYS A 56 -4.37 7.44 16.43
CA LYS A 56 -3.52 8.11 17.43
C LYS A 56 -2.11 7.53 17.52
N ASP A 57 -1.90 6.31 17.03
CA ASP A 57 -0.59 5.66 17.09
C ASP A 57 0.33 6.23 16.01
N LEU A 58 -0.18 6.92 14.98
CA LEU A 58 0.65 7.46 13.89
C LEU A 58 1.27 8.80 14.24
N LYS A 59 2.59 8.90 14.03
CA LYS A 59 3.31 10.18 14.06
C LYS A 59 3.02 11.03 12.82
N ALA A 60 3.22 12.33 12.95
CA ALA A 60 3.19 13.25 11.81
C ALA A 60 4.29 12.87 10.80
N GLY A 61 4.05 13.13 9.52
CA GLY A 61 5.02 12.83 8.45
C GLY A 61 4.99 11.41 7.91
N THR A 62 4.26 10.47 8.53
CA THR A 62 4.21 9.08 8.06
C THR A 62 3.65 8.95 6.64
N HIS A 63 4.28 8.13 5.82
CA HIS A 63 3.74 7.66 4.54
C HIS A 63 3.13 6.27 4.70
N ILE A 64 1.98 6.03 4.08
CA ILE A 64 1.28 4.74 4.09
C ILE A 64 1.12 4.28 2.65
N SER A 65 1.61 3.08 2.35
CA SER A 65 1.34 2.34 1.10
C SER A 65 0.39 1.19 1.43
N ALA A 66 -0.87 1.31 1.05
CA ALA A 66 -1.92 0.37 1.39
C ALA A 66 -2.39 -0.43 0.18
N VAL A 67 -2.28 -1.75 0.27
CA VAL A 67 -2.46 -2.69 -0.85
C VAL A 67 -3.51 -3.76 -0.54
N GLY A 68 -3.79 -4.04 0.74
CA GLY A 68 -4.60 -5.17 1.16
C GLY A 68 -6.11 -4.97 1.01
N SER A 69 -6.65 -3.78 1.26
CA SER A 69 -8.11 -3.52 1.09
C SER A 69 -8.48 -3.35 -0.40
N TYR A 70 -8.75 -4.45 -1.11
CA TYR A 70 -9.16 -4.49 -2.53
C TYR A 70 -10.61 -4.95 -2.73
N THR A 71 -11.40 -5.04 -1.65
CA THR A 71 -12.85 -5.22 -1.75
C THR A 71 -13.56 -4.24 -0.82
N PRO A 72 -14.84 -3.87 -1.09
CA PRO A 72 -15.55 -2.85 -0.31
C PRO A 72 -15.66 -3.15 1.20
N ASP A 73 -15.66 -4.43 1.58
CA ASP A 73 -15.78 -4.88 2.96
C ASP A 73 -14.44 -4.93 3.71
N MET A 74 -13.32 -4.78 3.01
CA MET A 74 -11.98 -4.80 3.60
C MET A 74 -11.56 -3.43 4.08
N GLN A 75 -10.89 -3.34 5.21
CA GLN A 75 -10.33 -2.09 5.72
C GLN A 75 -9.09 -2.41 6.54
N GLU A 76 -8.00 -1.69 6.27
CA GLU A 76 -6.73 -1.81 6.98
C GLU A 76 -6.39 -0.54 7.77
N VAL A 77 -6.78 0.62 7.24
CA VAL A 77 -6.40 1.93 7.77
C VAL A 77 -7.62 2.64 8.38
N PRO A 78 -7.48 3.25 9.57
CA PRO A 78 -8.56 4.04 10.19
C PRO A 78 -9.04 5.16 9.27
N GLY A 79 -10.36 5.41 9.25
CA GLY A 79 -10.95 6.50 8.47
C GLY A 79 -10.46 7.87 8.91
N GLU A 80 -10.20 8.05 10.21
CA GLU A 80 -9.65 9.27 10.81
C GLU A 80 -8.24 9.57 10.31
N THR A 81 -7.43 8.53 10.09
CA THR A 81 -6.11 8.67 9.45
C THR A 81 -6.26 9.19 8.03
N LEU A 82 -7.19 8.64 7.26
CA LEU A 82 -7.44 9.03 5.87
C LEU A 82 -8.00 10.45 5.77
N GLN A 83 -8.88 10.85 6.69
CA GLN A 83 -9.45 12.19 6.75
C GLN A 83 -8.38 13.29 6.86
N ARG A 84 -7.28 13.01 7.57
CA ARG A 84 -6.15 13.96 7.74
C ARG A 84 -4.94 13.65 6.84
N ALA A 85 -5.03 12.65 5.98
CA ALA A 85 -3.97 12.29 5.05
C ALA A 85 -4.19 12.91 3.67
N LYS A 86 -3.09 13.07 2.93
CA LYS A 86 -3.12 13.37 1.50
C LYS A 86 -3.22 12.06 0.72
N ILE A 87 -4.38 11.84 0.09
CA ILE A 87 -4.74 10.56 -0.53
C ILE A 87 -4.38 10.55 -2.01
N PHE A 88 -3.59 9.56 -2.41
CA PHE A 88 -3.29 9.21 -3.79
C PHE A 88 -3.70 7.78 -4.06
N VAL A 89 -4.12 7.49 -5.29
CA VAL A 89 -4.58 6.16 -5.70
C VAL A 89 -3.90 5.74 -7.00
N ASP A 90 -3.90 4.46 -7.36
CA ASP A 90 -3.45 4.00 -8.67
C ASP A 90 -4.46 4.34 -9.78
N SER A 91 -5.75 4.10 -9.54
CA SER A 91 -6.87 4.51 -10.38
C SER A 91 -8.03 4.98 -9.50
N ARG A 92 -8.55 6.17 -9.77
CA ARG A 92 -9.67 6.74 -9.00
C ARG A 92 -10.93 5.90 -9.15
N SER A 93 -11.25 5.46 -10.37
CA SER A 93 -12.45 4.66 -10.59
C SER A 93 -12.38 3.32 -9.87
N ALA A 94 -11.25 2.61 -9.99
CA ALA A 94 -11.09 1.31 -9.35
C ALA A 94 -11.06 1.43 -7.82
N ALA A 95 -10.34 2.43 -7.28
CA ALA A 95 -10.29 2.64 -5.84
C ALA A 95 -11.67 2.99 -5.23
N LEU A 96 -12.51 3.75 -5.93
CA LEU A 96 -13.87 4.07 -5.47
C LEU A 96 -14.86 2.91 -5.63
N GLU A 97 -14.56 1.93 -6.48
CA GLU A 97 -15.37 0.73 -6.67
C GLU A 97 -14.96 -0.40 -5.71
N GLU A 98 -13.66 -0.51 -5.42
CA GLU A 98 -13.08 -1.70 -4.78
C GLU A 98 -12.46 -1.43 -3.40
N ALA A 99 -11.87 -0.25 -3.13
CA ALA A 99 -11.09 -0.05 -1.92
C ALA A 99 -11.97 0.30 -0.71
N GLY A 100 -12.29 -0.70 0.12
CA GLY A 100 -13.04 -0.48 1.36
C GLY A 100 -12.40 0.54 2.33
N ASP A 101 -11.07 0.68 2.32
CA ASP A 101 -10.35 1.76 3.02
C ASP A 101 -10.91 3.15 2.68
N LEU A 102 -11.34 3.39 1.43
CA LEU A 102 -11.91 4.67 0.99
C LEU A 102 -13.44 4.64 1.02
N ILE A 103 -14.05 3.57 0.55
CA ILE A 103 -15.51 3.45 0.39
C ILE A 103 -16.22 3.56 1.74
N GLN A 104 -15.73 2.87 2.76
CA GLN A 104 -16.39 2.83 4.07
C GLN A 104 -16.40 4.21 4.77
N PRO A 105 -15.27 4.93 4.93
CA PRO A 105 -15.29 6.26 5.53
C PRO A 105 -16.01 7.31 4.68
N ILE A 106 -16.00 7.19 3.34
CA ILE A 106 -16.80 8.06 2.47
C ILE A 106 -18.30 7.86 2.73
N ARG A 107 -18.77 6.60 2.77
CA ARG A 107 -20.17 6.28 3.08
C ARG A 107 -20.58 6.70 4.49
N ALA A 108 -19.65 6.66 5.44
CA ALA A 108 -19.85 7.15 6.80
C ALA A 108 -19.79 8.67 6.94
N GLY A 109 -19.48 9.41 5.87
CA GLY A 109 -19.46 10.88 5.84
C GLY A 109 -18.24 11.50 6.52
N LEU A 110 -17.13 10.76 6.70
CA LEU A 110 -15.89 11.32 7.25
C LEU A 110 -15.24 12.30 6.27
N PHE A 111 -15.30 11.99 4.98
CA PHE A 111 -14.87 12.83 3.87
C PHE A 111 -15.60 12.38 2.60
N ASP A 112 -15.40 13.07 1.48
CA ASP A 112 -16.01 12.71 0.19
C ASP A 112 -14.94 12.38 -0.88
N GLU A 113 -15.37 11.97 -2.06
CA GLU A 113 -14.49 11.58 -3.17
C GLU A 113 -13.52 12.69 -3.62
N SER A 114 -13.84 13.96 -3.34
CA SER A 114 -12.97 15.09 -3.68
C SER A 114 -11.72 15.16 -2.80
N HIS A 115 -11.70 14.42 -1.68
CA HIS A 115 -10.54 14.27 -0.81
C HIS A 115 -9.38 13.49 -1.46
N ILE A 116 -9.66 12.73 -2.54
CA ILE A 116 -8.64 12.07 -3.35
C ILE A 116 -7.87 13.13 -4.17
N CYS A 117 -6.61 13.37 -3.78
CA CYS A 117 -5.77 14.45 -4.30
C CYS A 117 -5.30 14.22 -5.73
N GLY A 118 -5.13 12.96 -6.14
CA GLY A 118 -4.72 12.59 -7.49
C GLY A 118 -4.39 11.11 -7.65
N GLU A 119 -4.10 10.73 -8.88
CA GLU A 119 -3.60 9.40 -9.22
C GLU A 119 -2.08 9.37 -9.24
N LEU A 120 -1.48 8.20 -9.03
CA LEU A 120 -0.03 8.01 -9.03
C LEU A 120 0.61 8.51 -10.34
N GLY A 121 -0.05 8.27 -11.48
CA GLY A 121 0.42 8.75 -12.78
C GLY A 121 0.51 10.27 -12.85
N GLU A 122 -0.45 11.00 -12.26
CA GLU A 122 -0.43 12.46 -12.22
C GLU A 122 0.72 13.00 -11.37
N VAL A 123 1.08 12.30 -10.28
CA VAL A 123 2.23 12.64 -9.44
C VAL A 123 3.54 12.37 -10.18
N VAL A 124 3.67 11.21 -10.83
CA VAL A 124 4.85 10.83 -11.62
C VAL A 124 5.10 11.82 -12.76
N LEU A 125 4.03 12.33 -13.39
CA LEU A 125 4.11 13.32 -14.48
C LEU A 125 4.29 14.77 -13.97
N GLY A 126 4.29 15.00 -12.66
CA GLY A 126 4.40 16.35 -12.08
C GLY A 126 3.16 17.22 -12.25
N ILE A 127 2.01 16.64 -12.63
CA ILE A 127 0.72 17.32 -12.76
C ILE A 127 0.15 17.62 -11.36
N LYS A 128 0.33 16.69 -10.43
CA LYS A 128 -0.05 16.84 -9.02
C LYS A 128 1.19 16.79 -8.13
N SER A 129 1.27 17.69 -7.16
CA SER A 129 2.30 17.64 -6.13
C SER A 129 2.04 16.48 -5.17
N GLY A 130 3.08 15.73 -4.83
CA GLY A 130 3.04 14.75 -3.75
C GLY A 130 3.05 15.41 -2.36
N ARG A 131 3.91 14.93 -1.48
CA ARG A 131 4.17 15.56 -0.17
C ARG A 131 4.67 17.00 -0.34
N GLN A 132 4.13 17.92 0.46
CA GLN A 132 4.48 19.35 0.47
C GLN A 132 5.00 19.84 1.82
N SER A 133 4.91 19.04 2.88
CA SER A 133 5.59 19.33 4.16
C SER A 133 5.98 18.06 4.90
N ASP A 134 6.93 18.19 5.83
CA ASP A 134 7.41 17.07 6.66
C ASP A 134 6.36 16.53 7.62
N GLY A 135 5.33 17.33 7.96
CA GLY A 135 4.27 16.94 8.87
C GLY A 135 3.09 16.20 8.20
N GLU A 136 2.96 16.28 6.87
CA GLU A 136 1.84 15.67 6.15
C GLU A 136 1.83 14.15 6.33
N ILE A 137 0.68 13.56 6.63
CA ILE A 137 0.50 12.12 6.39
C ILE A 137 0.15 11.96 4.93
N THR A 138 0.80 11.02 4.26
CA THR A 138 0.50 10.69 2.86
C THR A 138 0.05 9.25 2.79
N TYR A 139 -0.98 9.00 2.00
CA TYR A 139 -1.58 7.68 1.83
C TYR A 139 -1.65 7.37 0.35
N PHE A 140 -1.07 6.25 -0.05
CA PHE A 140 -1.19 5.69 -1.38
C PHE A 140 -2.01 4.41 -1.29
N LYS A 141 -3.13 4.37 -2.01
CA LYS A 141 -3.94 3.16 -2.20
C LYS A 141 -3.59 2.51 -3.53
N SER A 142 -3.37 1.19 -3.49
CA SER A 142 -3.39 0.38 -4.69
C SER A 142 -4.43 -0.73 -4.58
N VAL A 143 -5.22 -0.87 -5.65
CA VAL A 143 -6.11 -2.03 -5.90
C VAL A 143 -5.61 -2.86 -7.10
N GLY A 144 -4.66 -2.31 -7.87
CA GLY A 144 -4.07 -2.94 -9.04
C GLY A 144 -4.69 -2.42 -10.33
N VAL A 145 -3.86 -2.12 -11.33
CA VAL A 145 -4.33 -1.73 -12.66
C VAL A 145 -3.68 -2.60 -13.73
N ALA A 146 -4.48 -3.10 -14.66
CA ALA A 146 -4.03 -4.08 -15.68
C ALA A 146 -2.83 -3.61 -16.52
N VAL A 147 -2.64 -2.29 -16.67
CA VAL A 147 -1.46 -1.73 -17.36
C VAL A 147 -0.15 -2.06 -16.65
N GLN A 148 -0.14 -2.15 -15.31
CA GLN A 148 1.04 -2.56 -14.54
C GLN A 148 1.45 -3.99 -14.90
N ASP A 149 0.48 -4.91 -14.94
CA ASP A 149 0.72 -6.32 -15.30
C ASP A 149 1.18 -6.45 -16.75
N ALA A 150 0.54 -5.75 -17.69
CA ALA A 150 0.90 -5.79 -19.10
C ALA A 150 2.34 -5.33 -19.33
N VAL A 151 2.76 -4.24 -18.67
CA VAL A 151 4.14 -3.73 -18.75
C VAL A 151 5.12 -4.71 -18.09
N ALA A 152 4.80 -5.24 -16.91
CA ALA A 152 5.64 -6.23 -16.24
C ALA A 152 5.83 -7.49 -17.09
N ALA A 153 4.75 -8.00 -17.70
CA ALA A 153 4.77 -9.14 -18.60
C ALA A 153 5.63 -8.86 -19.85
N GLN A 154 5.51 -7.67 -20.43
CA GLN A 154 6.33 -7.28 -21.58
C GLN A 154 7.83 -7.21 -21.23
N VAL A 155 8.18 -6.71 -20.04
CA VAL A 155 9.57 -6.68 -19.55
C VAL A 155 10.09 -8.11 -19.33
N ALA A 156 9.31 -8.96 -18.66
CA ALA A 156 9.65 -10.36 -18.42
C ALA A 156 9.88 -11.12 -19.74
N LEU A 157 8.97 -10.98 -20.71
CA LEU A 157 9.08 -11.60 -22.03
C LEU A 157 10.32 -11.10 -22.80
N THR A 158 10.58 -9.80 -22.75
CA THR A 158 11.78 -9.20 -23.37
C THR A 158 13.06 -9.81 -22.82
N ASN A 159 13.15 -9.96 -21.49
CA ASN A 159 14.31 -10.53 -20.83
C ASN A 159 14.45 -12.03 -21.09
N ALA A 160 13.33 -12.77 -21.06
CA ALA A 160 13.31 -14.19 -21.38
C ALA A 160 13.86 -14.47 -22.78
N ARG A 161 13.46 -13.66 -23.79
CA ARG A 161 14.01 -13.73 -25.15
C ARG A 161 15.51 -13.45 -25.19
N LYS A 162 16.00 -12.42 -24.50
CA LYS A 162 17.44 -12.09 -24.43
C LYS A 162 18.26 -13.19 -23.77
N MET A 163 17.68 -13.90 -22.80
CA MET A 163 18.33 -14.94 -22.01
C MET A 163 18.12 -16.35 -22.58
N ASN A 164 17.36 -16.49 -23.67
CA ASN A 164 16.92 -17.78 -24.22
C ASN A 164 16.21 -18.67 -23.18
N ILE A 165 15.34 -18.07 -22.38
CA ILE A 165 14.51 -18.75 -21.37
C ILE A 165 13.08 -18.87 -21.89
N GLY A 166 12.45 -20.04 -21.71
CA GLY A 166 11.07 -20.30 -22.08
C GLY A 166 10.93 -21.39 -23.15
N GLN A 167 9.71 -21.64 -23.59
CA GLN A 167 9.37 -22.61 -24.62
C GLN A 167 8.34 -22.01 -25.57
N GLU A 168 8.56 -22.16 -26.88
CA GLU A 168 7.56 -21.84 -27.90
C GLU A 168 6.56 -22.98 -28.03
N VAL A 169 5.27 -22.64 -28.04
CA VAL A 169 4.16 -23.59 -28.18
C VAL A 169 3.29 -23.10 -29.34
N ALA A 170 3.01 -23.98 -30.31
CA ALA A 170 2.09 -23.67 -31.40
C ALA A 170 0.64 -23.67 -30.89
N PHE A 171 -0.12 -22.66 -31.29
CA PHE A 171 -1.56 -22.52 -30.99
C PHE A 171 -2.41 -22.84 -32.22
#